data_AF-A0A3N5HH50-F1
#
_entry.id   AF-A0A3N5HH50-F1
#
_cell.length_a   1.000
_cell.length_b   1.000
_cell.length_c   1.000
_cell.angle_alpha   90.00
_cell.angle_beta   90.00
_cell.angle_gamma   90.00
#
_symmetry.space_group_name_H-M   'P 1'
#
loop_
_entity.id
_entity.type
_entity.pdbx_description
1 polymer ?
#
loop_
_entity_poly.entity_id
_entity_poly.type
_entity_poly.pdbx_seq_one_letter_code
_entity_poly.pdbx_strand_id
1 'polypeptide(L)' 'GIEHLPASIGVHTHPVQLGDHVSLEAIEENHIRRVVASTKSLQEAADILGIDQATLWRKRKQYRI' A
#
# COMPACT_ATOMS: atom_id res chain seq x y z
N GLY A 1 14.67 17.62 30.08
CA GLY A 1 13.52 16.70 30.16
C GLY A 1 12.83 16.73 28.82
N ILE A 2 12.42 15.57 28.32
CA ILE A 2 11.76 15.36 27.02
C ILE A 2 10.37 16.01 26.97
N GLU A 3 10.20 17.10 26.22
CA GLU A 3 8.88 17.72 26.02
C GLU A 3 8.71 18.37 24.64
N HIS A 4 8.73 17.58 23.56
CA HIS A 4 8.24 18.07 22.26
C HIS A 4 7.46 16.98 21.53
N LEU A 5 6.18 16.85 21.84
CA LEU A 5 5.21 16.11 21.02
C LEU A 5 4.11 17.10 20.60
N PRO A 6 4.11 17.61 19.36
CA PRO A 6 2.98 18.37 18.85
C PRO A 6 1.79 17.43 18.63
N ALA A 7 0.65 17.82 19.19
CA ALA A 7 -0.65 17.19 18.96
C ALA A 7 -1.10 17.46 17.52
N SER A 8 -0.68 16.59 16.61
CA SER A 8 -1.36 16.39 15.34
C SER A 8 -1.33 14.90 15.07
N ILE A 9 -2.03 14.15 15.93
CA ILE A 9 -2.44 12.79 15.61
C ILE A 9 -3.49 12.92 14.51
N GLY A 10 -3.03 13.20 13.29
CA GLY A 10 -3.64 12.54 12.16
C GLY A 10 -3.54 11.05 12.46
N VAL A 11 -4.56 10.27 12.14
CA VAL A 11 -4.44 8.82 12.17
C VAL A 11 -3.32 8.48 11.18
N HIS A 12 -2.08 8.46 11.67
CA HIS A 12 -0.94 7.93 10.96
C HIS A 12 -1.20 6.44 10.98
N THR A 13 -1.99 5.98 10.01
CA THR A 13 -2.02 4.56 9.68
C THR A 13 -0.59 4.23 9.33
N HIS A 14 0.14 3.67 10.30
CA HIS A 14 1.50 3.23 10.07
C HIS A 14 1.43 2.27 8.87
N PRO A 15 2.20 2.54 7.80
CA PRO A 15 2.19 1.65 6.64
C PRO A 15 2.59 0.26 7.14
N VAL A 16 1.82 -0.75 6.72
CA VAL A 16 2.07 -2.15 7.05
C VAL A 16 3.53 -2.48 6.73
N GLN A 17 4.26 -2.99 7.71
CA GLN A 17 5.68 -3.33 7.59
C GLN A 17 5.87 -4.83 7.39
N LEU A 18 7.00 -5.20 6.79
CA LEU A 18 7.40 -6.59 6.68
C LEU A 18 7.70 -7.15 8.07
N GLY A 19 7.06 -8.26 8.43
CA GLY A 19 7.16 -8.86 9.76
C GLY A 19 6.05 -8.43 10.73
N ASP A 20 5.14 -7.54 10.32
CA ASP A 20 3.93 -7.26 11.08
C ASP A 20 3.05 -8.50 11.22
N HIS A 21 2.27 -8.56 12.29
CA HIS A 21 1.32 -9.63 12.57
C HIS A 21 0.04 -9.49 11.72
N VAL A 22 0.21 -9.41 10.41
CA VAL A 22 -0.85 -9.29 9.41
C VAL A 22 -0.75 -10.41 8.38
N SER A 23 -1.82 -10.64 7.63
CA SER A 23 -1.78 -11.59 6.54
C SER A 23 -0.89 -11.10 5.39
N LEU A 24 -0.32 -12.03 4.63
CA LEU A 24 0.39 -11.70 3.38
C LEU A 24 -0.52 -10.94 2.41
N GLU A 25 -1.81 -11.25 2.39
CA GLU A 25 -2.81 -10.52 1.59
C GLU A 25 -2.93 -9.04 1.99
N ALA A 26 -2.86 -8.72 3.28
CA ALA A 26 -2.90 -7.34 3.75
C ALA A 26 -1.64 -6.54 3.37
N ILE A 27 -0.46 -7.20 3.43
CA ILE A 27 0.81 -6.61 2.96
C ILE A 27 0.73 -6.35 1.46
N GLU A 28 0.25 -7.33 0.70
CA GLU A 28 0.09 -7.23 -0.75
C GLU A 28 -0.90 -6.11 -1.14
N GLU A 29 -2.07 -6.04 -0.51
CA GLU A 29 -3.05 -4.96 -0.73
C GLU A 29 -2.42 -3.59 -0.47
N ASN A 30 -1.72 -3.43 0.66
CA ASN A 30 -1.10 -2.16 1.01
C ASN A 30 -0.03 -1.77 -0.02
N HIS A 31 0.78 -2.72 -0.45
CA HIS A 31 1.80 -2.50 -1.46
C HIS A 31 1.17 -2.07 -2.79
N ILE A 32 0.16 -2.79 -3.27
CA ILE A 32 -0.58 -2.46 -4.50
C ILE A 32 -1.19 -1.06 -4.41
N ARG A 33 -1.87 -0.74 -3.31
CA ARG A 33 -2.50 0.58 -3.10
C ARG A 33 -1.46 1.71 -3.16
N ARG A 34 -0.29 1.54 -2.54
CA ARG A 34 0.78 2.55 -2.54
C ARG A 34 1.40 2.70 -3.92
N VAL A 35 1.71 1.60 -4.61
CA VAL A 35 2.31 1.65 -5.95
C VAL A 35 1.34 2.35 -6.91
N VAL A 36 0.08 1.92 -6.97
CA VAL A 36 -0.93 2.53 -7.86
C VAL A 36 -1.17 4.01 -7.56
N ALA A 37 -1.13 4.42 -6.28
CA ALA A 37 -1.25 5.83 -5.90
C ALA A 37 -0.01 6.67 -6.26
N SER A 38 1.17 6.03 -6.35
CA SER A 38 2.44 6.69 -6.65
C SER A 38 2.79 6.75 -8.15
N THR A 39 2.21 5.88 -8.97
CA THR A 39 2.48 5.80 -10.41
C THR A 39 1.49 6.61 -11.23
N LYS A 40 1.88 6.95 -12.47
CA LYS A 40 1.02 7.71 -13.39
C LYS A 40 0.15 6.81 -14.26
N SER A 41 0.47 5.52 -14.34
CA SER A 41 -0.26 4.55 -15.14
C SER A 41 -0.38 3.19 -14.45
N LEU A 42 -1.41 2.42 -14.83
CA LEU A 42 -1.57 1.05 -14.40
C LEU A 42 -0.49 0.12 -14.95
N GLN A 43 0.07 0.43 -16.13
CA GLN A 43 1.18 -0.34 -16.69
C GLN A 43 2.43 -0.21 -15.83
N GLU A 44 2.81 1.03 -15.51
CA GLU A 44 3.97 1.31 -14.64
C GLU A 44 3.80 0.67 -13.25
N ALA A 45 2.59 0.69 -12.69
CA ALA A 45 2.30 -0.01 -11.44
C ALA A 45 2.49 -1.52 -11.56
N ALA A 46 2.03 -2.12 -12.66
CA ALA A 46 2.14 -3.55 -12.92
C ALA A 46 3.61 -3.96 -13.08
N ASP A 47 4.40 -3.15 -13.79
CA ASP A 47 5.84 -3.36 -13.99
C ASP A 47 6.60 -3.32 -12.66
N ILE A 48 6.28 -2.37 -11.76
CA ILE A 48 6.88 -2.29 -10.42
C ILE A 48 6.49 -3.49 -9.56
N LEU A 49 5.23 -3.93 -9.63
CA LEU A 49 4.73 -5.08 -8.89
C LEU A 49 5.21 -6.43 -9.48
N GLY A 50 5.78 -6.42 -10.69
CA GLY A 50 6.22 -7.63 -11.39
C GLY A 50 5.06 -8.53 -11.81
N ILE A 51 3.89 -7.95 -12.06
CA ILE A 51 2.68 -8.69 -12.49
C ILE A 51 2.13 -8.10 -13.79
N ASP A 52 1.26 -8.86 -14.45
CA ASP A 52 0.54 -8.35 -15.61
C ASP A 52 -0.54 -7.32 -15.24
N GLN A 53 -0.80 -6.35 -16.12
CA GLN A 53 -1.81 -5.31 -15.91
C GLN A 53 -3.22 -5.88 -15.69
N ALA A 54 -3.60 -6.97 -16.37
CA ALA A 54 -4.89 -7.62 -16.16
C ALA A 54 -4.98 -8.29 -14.78
N THR A 55 -3.85 -8.80 -14.28
CA THR A 55 -3.75 -9.36 -12.92
C THR A 55 -3.89 -8.27 -11.87
N LEU A 56 -3.20 -7.14 -12.07
CA LEU A 56 -3.34 -5.95 -11.21
C LEU A 56 -4.78 -5.46 -11.18
N TRP A 57 -5.46 -5.41 -12.33
CA TRP A 57 -6.87 -4.98 -12.41
C TRP A 57 -7.82 -5.91 -11.63
N ARG A 58 -7.62 -7.23 -11.71
CA ARG A 58 -8.39 -8.21 -10.93
C ARG A 58 -8.16 -8.04 -9.43
N LYS A 59 -6.89 -7.92 -9.01
CA LYS A 59 -6.52 -7.70 -7.60
C LYS A 59 -7.08 -6.39 -7.07
N ARG A 60 -6.99 -5.31 -7.85
CA ARG A 60 -7.61 -4.01 -7.55
C ARG A 60 -9.11 -4.14 -7.30
N LYS A 61 -9.84 -4.89 -8.15
CA LYS A 61 -11.27 -5.15 -7.97
C LYS A 61 -11.55 -5.99 -6.71
N GLN A 62 -10.74 -7.00 -6.44
CA GLN A 62 -10.85 -7.86 -5.24
C GLN A 62 -10.65 -7.07 -3.95
N TYR A 63 -9.64 -6.20 -3.91
CA TYR A 63 -9.29 -5.37 -2.76
C TYR A 63 -10.07 -4.06 -2.66
N ARG A 64 -10.97 -3.79 -3.62
CA ARG A 64 -11.76 -2.54 -3.70
C ARG A 64 -10.89 -1.27 -3.66
N ILE A 65 -9.85 -1.24 -4.50
CA ILE A 65 -8.94 -0.08 -4.70
C ILE A 65 -9.31 0.68 -5.99
#